data_AF-A0A9P6NB22-F1
#
_entry.id   AF-A0A9P6NB22-F1
#
_cell.length_a   1.000
_cell.length_b   1.000
_cell.length_c   1.000
_cell.angle_alpha   90.00
_cell.angle_beta   90.00
_cell.angle_gamma   90.00
#
_symmetry.space_group_name_H-M   'P 1'
#
loop_
_entity.id
_entity.type
_entity.pdbx_description
1 polymer ?
#
loop_
_entity_poly.entity_id
_entity_poly.type
_entity_poly.pdbx_seq_one_letter_code
_entity_poly.pdbx_strand_id
1 'polypeptide(L)' 'MARNCADDCIKQSFRYEKTRWDESYIELDIKEGDLVYVSRVHFRNISSNPKFRESFIGSFLILRLVGMNAV' A
#
# COMPACT_ATOMS: atom_id res chain seq x y z
N MET A 1 -5.10 -31.41 -10.52
CA MET A 1 -4.38 -30.43 -11.37
C MET A 1 -4.79 -29.00 -11.08
N ALA A 2 -6.07 -28.61 -11.16
CA ALA A 2 -6.50 -27.21 -10.98
C ALA A 2 -6.09 -26.54 -9.65
N ARG A 3 -6.14 -27.26 -8.52
CA ARG A 3 -5.70 -26.73 -7.20
C ARG A 3 -4.22 -26.38 -7.15
N ASN A 4 -3.35 -27.23 -7.69
CA ASN A 4 -1.90 -27.00 -7.69
C ASN A 4 -1.53 -25.80 -8.56
N CYS A 5 -2.22 -25.62 -9.69
CA CYS A 5 -2.03 -24.43 -10.53
C CYS A 5 -2.50 -23.15 -9.83
N ALA A 6 -3.59 -23.20 -9.06
CA ALA A 6 -4.07 -22.07 -8.29
C ALA A 6 -3.10 -21.67 -7.16
N ASP A 7 -2.57 -22.64 -6.42
CA ASP A 7 -1.60 -22.39 -5.35
C ASP A 7 -0.29 -21.80 -5.89
N ASP A 8 0.19 -22.28 -7.04
CA ASP A 8 1.38 -21.74 -7.68
C ASP A 8 1.16 -20.32 -8.21
N CYS A 9 -0.01 -20.03 -8.79
CA CYS A 9 -0.37 -18.66 -9.19
C CYS A 9 -0.36 -17.69 -7.99
N ILE A 10 -0.91 -18.09 -6.84
CA ILE A 10 -0.93 -17.27 -5.64
C ILE A 10 0.49 -17.04 -5.10
N LYS A 11 1.34 -18.07 -5.08
CA LYS A 11 2.74 -17.94 -4.65
C LYS A 11 3.53 -17.01 -5.57
N GLN A 12 3.33 -17.13 -6.88
CA GLN A 12 4.00 -16.29 -7.86
C GLN A 12 3.51 -14.84 -7.79
N SER A 13 2.21 -14.60 -7.61
CA SER A 13 1.67 -13.25 -7.44
C SER A 13 2.20 -12.60 -6.17
N PHE A 14 2.25 -13.33 -5.06
CA PHE A 14 2.77 -12.82 -3.79
C PHE A 14 4.26 -12.46 -3.88
N ARG A 15 5.05 -13.31 -4.56
CA ARG A 15 6.47 -13.03 -4.84
C ARG A 15 6.66 -11.81 -5.73
N TYR A 16 5.87 -11.71 -6.81
CA TYR A 16 5.93 -10.59 -7.74
C TYR A 16 5.57 -9.27 -7.05
N GLU A 17 4.50 -9.26 -6.26
CA GLU A 17 4.11 -8.09 -5.47
C GLU A 17 5.19 -7.73 -4.47
N LYS A 18 5.73 -8.70 -3.71
CA LYS A 18 6.79 -8.44 -2.75
C LYS A 18 8.04 -7.82 -3.40
N THR A 19 8.58 -8.43 -4.47
CA THR A 19 9.76 -7.90 -5.15
C THR A 19 9.53 -6.49 -5.69
N ARG A 20 8.34 -6.23 -6.24
CA ARG A 20 7.99 -4.92 -6.77
C ARG A 20 7.79 -3.86 -5.66
N TRP A 21 7.28 -4.27 -4.51
CA TRP A 21 7.19 -3.42 -3.32
C TRP A 21 8.59 -3.10 -2.79
N ASP A 22 9.46 -4.11 -2.63
CA ASP A 22 10.84 -3.93 -2.17
C ASP A 22 11.65 -2.99 -3.09
N GLU A 23 11.50 -3.10 -4.41
CA GLU A 23 12.19 -2.25 -5.39
C GLU A 23 11.71 -0.79 -5.40
N SER A 24 10.43 -0.56 -5.10
CA SER A 24 9.83 0.79 -5.09
C SER A 24 9.70 1.38 -3.69
N TYR A 25 10.08 0.63 -2.66
CA TYR A 25 10.05 1.07 -1.28
C TYR A 25 11.12 2.13 -1.06
N ILE A 26 10.65 3.33 -0.72
CA ILE A 26 11.49 4.39 -0.20
C ILE A 26 11.17 4.46 1.29
N GLU A 27 12.19 4.27 2.12
CA GLU A 27 12.04 4.44 3.56
C GLU A 27 11.68 5.89 3.84
N LEU A 28 10.48 6.11 4.38
CA LEU A 28 9.98 7.44 4.69
C LEU A 28 10.41 7.79 6.13
N ASP A 29 11.14 8.91 6.31
CA ASP A 29 11.47 9.46 7.63
C ASP A 29 10.24 10.18 8.23
N ILE A 30 9.26 9.39 8.64
CA ILE A 30 8.01 9.86 9.22
C ILE A 30 8.11 9.86 10.75
N LYS A 31 7.66 10.93 11.40
CA LYS A 31 7.69 11.09 12.85
C LYS A 31 6.30 11.35 13.44
N GLU A 32 6.14 11.04 14.72
CA GLU A 32 4.96 11.46 15.48
C GLU A 32 4.90 13.00 15.52
N GLY A 33 3.73 13.56 15.24
CA GLY A 33 3.51 15.00 15.09
C GLY A 33 3.57 15.51 13.64
N ASP A 34 4.03 14.70 12.68
CA ASP A 34 4.00 15.10 11.27
C ASP A 34 2.57 15.13 10.71
N LEU A 35 2.32 16.06 9.80
CA LEU A 35 1.12 16.09 8.98
C LEU A 35 1.37 15.36 7.67
N VAL A 36 0.61 14.29 7.43
CA VAL A 36 0.76 13.45 6.24
C VAL A 36 -0.53 13.39 5.44
N TYR A 37 -0.38 13.19 4.14
CA TYR A 37 -1.48 12.92 3.23
C TYR A 37 -1.58 11.42 2.96
N VAL A 38 -2.80 10.87 2.95
CA VAL A 38 -3.01 9.44 2.65
C VAL A 38 -3.28 9.28 1.16
N SER A 39 -2.46 8.48 0.48
CA SER A 39 -2.66 8.19 -0.94
C SER A 39 -3.96 7.42 -1.14
N ARG A 40 -4.78 7.85 -2.11
CA ARG A 40 -5.98 7.16 -2.56
C ARG A 40 -5.74 6.25 -3.77
N VAL A 41 -4.54 6.33 -4.36
CA VAL A 41 -4.19 5.69 -5.65
C VAL A 41 -4.25 4.15 -5.55
N HIS A 42 -3.90 3.59 -4.40
CA HIS A 42 -3.87 2.13 -4.20
C HIS A 42 -5.13 1.57 -3.52
N PHE A 43 -5.98 2.42 -2.93
CA PHE A 43 -7.25 1.98 -2.32
C PHE A 43 -8.39 2.02 -3.35
N ARG A 44 -8.46 0.97 -4.19
CA ARG A 44 -9.51 0.80 -5.21
C ARG A 44 -10.85 0.30 -4.66
N ASN A 45 -10.89 -0.15 -3.41
CA ASN A 45 -12.11 -0.66 -2.74
C ASN A 45 -13.10 0.43 -2.30
N ILE A 46 -12.82 1.70 -2.59
CA ILE A 46 -13.70 2.83 -2.28
C ILE A 46 -14.36 3.25 -3.58
N SER A 47 -15.64 2.88 -3.73
CA SER A 47 -16.44 2.94 -4.95
C SER A 47 -16.75 4.37 -5.44
N SER A 48 -15.80 5.05 -6.08
CA SER A 48 -16.08 6.28 -6.83
C SER A 48 -15.26 6.41 -8.12
N ASN A 49 -15.77 7.22 -9.05
CA ASN A 49 -15.22 7.39 -10.40
C ASN A 49 -13.76 7.90 -10.36
N PRO A 50 -12.78 7.14 -10.93
CA PRO A 50 -11.35 7.41 -10.77
C PRO A 50 -10.88 8.72 -11.41
N LYS A 51 -11.62 9.30 -12.36
CA LYS A 51 -11.23 10.55 -13.05
C LYS A 51 -11.36 11.81 -12.20
N PHE A 52 -12.12 11.76 -11.11
CA PHE A 52 -12.40 12.94 -10.26
C PHE A 52 -11.92 12.77 -8.82
N ARG A 53 -11.10 11.73 -8.55
CA ARG A 53 -10.62 11.44 -7.21
C ARG A 53 -9.27 12.12 -7.01
N GLU A 54 -9.19 13.02 -6.05
CA GLU A 54 -7.89 13.54 -5.57
C GLU A 54 -6.98 12.36 -5.21
N SER A 55 -5.77 12.38 -5.74
CA SER A 55 -4.77 11.31 -5.54
C SER A 55 -4.42 11.11 -4.07
N PHE A 56 -4.68 12.11 -3.23
CA PHE A 56 -4.42 12.13 -1.81
C PHE A 56 -5.65 12.64 -1.04
N ILE A 57 -5.79 12.25 0.22
CA ILE A 57 -6.78 12.82 1.14
C ILE A 57 -6.08 13.43 2.33
N GLY A 58 -6.53 14.64 2.70
CA GLY A 58 -6.44 15.28 4.01
C GLY A 58 -5.04 15.45 4.61
N SER A 59 -4.88 16.38 5.54
CA SER A 59 -3.71 16.44 6.41
C SER A 59 -4.01 15.72 7.71
N PHE A 60 -3.46 14.52 7.88
CA PHE A 60 -3.62 13.72 9.09
C PHE A 60 -2.41 13.89 9.99
N LEU A 61 -2.65 14.11 11.27
CA LEU A 61 -1.60 14.15 12.29
C LEU A 61 -1.22 12.73 12.71
N ILE A 62 0.07 12.43 12.72
CA ILE A 62 0.56 11.16 13.24
C ILE A 62 0.61 11.23 14.76
N LEU A 63 -0.33 10.55 15.40
CA LEU A 63 -0.40 10.49 16.86
C LEU A 63 0.59 9.48 17.46
N ARG A 64 0.80 8.36 16.76
CA ARG A 64 1.68 7.29 17.23
C ARG A 64 2.15 6.39 16.09
N LEU A 65 3.43 5.99 16.09
CA LEU A 65 3.95 4.96 15.21
C LEU A 65 3.96 3.60 15.93
N VAL A 66 3.24 2.62 15.37
CA VAL A 66 3.14 1.26 15.94
C VAL A 66 4.09 0.33 15.20
N GLY A 67 5.38 0.44 15.53
CA GLY A 67 6.44 -0.35 14.91
C GLY A 67 6.77 0.07 13.47
N MET A 68 7.79 -0.55 12.89
CA MET A 68 8.06 -0.43 11.45
C MET A 68 7.03 -1.26 10.70
N ASN A 69 6.39 -0.69 9.67
CA ASN A 69 5.60 -1.48 8.74
C ASN A 69 6.50 -2.59 8.14
N ALA A 70 6.01 -3.82 8.14
CA ALA A 70 6.78 -5.00 7.78
C ALA A 70 7.31 -4.92 6.34
N VAL A 71 8.56 -5.39 6.16
CA VAL A 71 9.26 -5.59 4.88
C VAL A 71 8.88 -6.94 4.24
#